data_AF-A0A9X2F697-F1
#
_entry.id   AF-A0A9X2F697-F1
#
_cell.length_a   1.000
_cell.length_b   1.000
_cell.length_c   1.000
_cell.angle_alpha   90.00
_cell.angle_beta   90.00
_cell.angle_gamma   90.00
#
_symmetry.space_group_name_H-M   'P 1'
#
loop_
_entity.id
_entity.type
_entity.pdbx_description
1 polymer ?
#
loop_
_entity_poly.entity_id
_entity_poly.type
_entity_poly.pdbx_seq_one_letter_code
_entity_poly.pdbx_strand_id
1 'polypeptide(L)'
;MTKLKTDRREVPVDEPLDAEVVSFRAAFDQRSPIDQIVREGARRMLQSAIDAEVDDFIARHAHRTDEQGRRLVVRNGHLPEREILTGAGRIPVTQGRVRDNDPDHSRRVTFAPTLRDAGRYRT
;
A
#
# COMPACT_ATOMS: atom_id res chain seq x y z
N MET A 1 28.67 -4.69 -38.64
CA MET A 1 28.25 -4.72 -37.22
C MET A 1 26.74 -4.86 -37.18
N THR A 2 26.26 -6.11 -37.09
CA THR A 2 24.83 -6.45 -37.24
C THR A 2 24.12 -6.22 -35.91
N LYS A 3 23.25 -5.22 -35.82
CA LYS A 3 22.49 -4.94 -34.60
C LYS A 3 21.33 -5.94 -34.50
N LEU A 4 21.37 -6.83 -33.51
CA LEU A 4 20.22 -7.65 -33.13
C LEU A 4 19.19 -6.75 -32.44
N LYS A 5 18.13 -6.42 -33.17
CA LYS A 5 16.95 -5.74 -32.63
C LYS A 5 16.18 -6.77 -31.82
N THR A 6 16.10 -6.57 -30.50
CA THR A 6 15.30 -7.41 -29.62
C THR A 6 13.84 -7.31 -30.05
N ASP A 7 13.36 -8.35 -30.72
CA ASP A 7 11.96 -8.53 -31.07
C ASP A 7 11.19 -8.84 -29.79
N ARG A 8 10.50 -7.83 -29.24
CA ARG A 8 9.55 -8.04 -28.15
C ARG A 8 8.34 -8.74 -28.76
N ARG A 9 8.32 -10.08 -28.68
CA ARG A 9 7.09 -10.83 -28.96
C ARG A 9 6.01 -10.34 -28.01
N GLU A 10 4.93 -9.81 -28.57
CA GLU A 10 3.69 -9.54 -27.84
C GLU A 10 3.13 -10.88 -27.36
N VAL A 11 3.23 -11.15 -26.06
CA VAL A 11 2.58 -12.32 -25.45
C VAL A 11 1.10 -11.95 -25.31
N PRO A 12 0.17 -12.69 -25.92
CA PRO A 12 -1.26 -12.43 -25.76
C PRO A 12 -1.65 -12.58 -24.29
N VAL A 13 -2.26 -11.54 -23.71
CA VAL A 13 -2.61 -11.50 -22.28
C VAL A 13 -3.73 -12.50 -21.93
N ASP A 14 -4.45 -13.00 -22.95
CA ASP A 14 -5.61 -13.88 -22.83
C ASP A 14 -5.28 -15.37 -23.05
N GLU A 15 -4.00 -15.74 -23.20
CA GLU A 15 -3.61 -17.15 -23.30
C GLU A 15 -3.79 -17.82 -21.93
N PRO A 16 -4.56 -18.94 -21.84
CA PRO A 16 -4.74 -19.63 -20.58
C PRO A 16 -3.37 -20.07 -20.08
N LEU A 17 -3.02 -19.60 -18.87
CA LEU A 17 -1.74 -19.91 -18.24
C LEU A 17 -1.45 -21.41 -18.34
N ASP A 18 -0.23 -21.76 -18.75
CA ASP A 18 0.19 -23.15 -18.89
C ASP A 18 -0.21 -23.98 -17.66
N ALA A 19 -0.70 -25.19 -17.87
CA ALA A 19 -1.16 -26.05 -16.78
C ALA A 19 -0.08 -26.29 -15.71
N GLU A 20 1.20 -26.24 -16.10
CA GLU A 20 2.35 -26.27 -15.20
C GLU A 20 2.46 -24.99 -14.34
N VAL A 21 2.24 -23.82 -14.92
CA VAL A 21 2.21 -22.54 -14.20
C VAL A 21 1.00 -22.47 -13.25
N VAL A 22 -0.15 -22.99 -13.68
CA VAL A 22 -1.36 -23.07 -12.85
C VAL A 22 -1.16 -24.03 -11.68
N SER A 23 -0.56 -25.20 -11.90
CA SER A 23 -0.28 -26.18 -10.85
C SER A 23 0.81 -25.72 -9.88
N PHE A 24 1.85 -25.03 -10.37
CA PHE A 24 2.85 -24.39 -9.51
C PHE A 24 2.23 -23.31 -8.60
N ARG A 25 1.34 -22.47 -9.15
CA ARG A 25 0.58 -21.48 -8.37
C ARG A 25 -0.38 -22.14 -7.37
N ALA A 26 -1.09 -23.19 -7.80
CA ALA A 26 -2.00 -23.94 -6.93
C ALA A 26 -1.28 -24.65 -5.78
N ALA A 27 -0.06 -25.15 -6.02
CA ALA A 27 0.80 -25.71 -4.98
C ALA A 27 1.27 -24.65 -3.97
N PHE A 28 1.48 -23.41 -4.42
CA PHE A 28 1.73 -22.26 -3.54
C PHE A 28 0.48 -21.77 -2.78
N ASP A 29 -0.70 -21.95 -3.36
CA ASP A 29 -1.98 -21.56 -2.74
C ASP A 29 -2.48 -22.54 -1.67
N GLN A 30 -1.96 -23.79 -1.64
CA GLN A 30 -2.10 -24.69 -0.49
C GLN A 30 -1.17 -24.23 0.64
N ARG A 31 -1.51 -23.08 1.26
CA ARG A 31 -0.68 -22.45 2.29
C ARG A 31 -0.56 -23.36 3.49
N SER A 32 0.67 -23.73 3.83
CA SER A 32 0.96 -24.45 5.05
C SER A 32 0.47 -23.63 6.26
N PRO A 33 0.17 -24.27 7.40
CA PRO A 33 -0.18 -23.55 8.63
C PRO A 33 0.87 -22.48 9.02
N ILE A 34 2.15 -22.71 8.71
CA ILE A 34 3.23 -21.76 8.97
C ILE A 34 3.12 -20.53 8.06
N ASP A 35 2.84 -20.72 6.77
CA ASP A 35 2.69 -19.60 5.82
C ASP A 35 1.51 -18.68 6.19
N GLN A 36 0.44 -19.25 6.76
CA GLN A 36 -0.69 -18.47 7.27
C GLN A 36 -0.28 -17.60 8.46
N ILE A 37 0.50 -18.15 9.40
CA ILE A 37 1.03 -17.41 10.55
C ILE A 37 1.97 -16.29 10.06
N VAL A 38 2.86 -16.59 9.12
CA VAL A 38 3.77 -15.59 8.54
C VAL A 38 2.99 -14.46 7.87
N ARG A 39 2.00 -14.78 7.03
CA ARG A 39 1.17 -13.77 6.36
C ARG A 39 0.41 -12.91 7.37
N GLU A 40 -0.17 -13.52 8.39
CA GLU A 40 -0.91 -12.79 9.43
C GLU A 40 0.00 -11.90 10.27
N GLY A 41 1.19 -12.39 10.64
CA GLY A 41 2.21 -11.58 11.30
C GLY A 41 2.63 -10.39 10.45
N ALA A 42 2.92 -10.62 9.16
CA ALA A 42 3.26 -9.56 8.23
C ALA A 42 2.13 -8.54 8.05
N ARG A 43 0.87 -8.98 8.01
CA ARG A 43 -0.31 -8.09 7.98
C ARG A 43 -0.35 -7.16 9.18
N ARG A 44 -0.19 -7.70 10.39
CA ARG A 44 -0.19 -6.90 11.63
C ARG A 44 0.97 -5.92 11.67
N MET A 45 2.17 -6.35 11.26
CA MET A 45 3.35 -5.48 11.23
C MET A 45 3.16 -4.32 10.24
N LEU A 46 2.69 -4.61 9.02
CA LEU A 46 2.43 -3.57 8.01
C LEU A 46 1.33 -2.62 8.45
N GLN A 47 0.25 -3.14 9.03
CA GLN A 47 -0.83 -2.30 9.57
C GLN A 47 -0.31 -1.37 10.67
N SER A 48 0.43 -1.91 11.64
CA SER A 48 1.03 -1.13 12.72
C SER A 48 1.99 -0.05 12.20
N ALA A 49 2.77 -0.36 11.17
CA ALA A 49 3.70 0.60 10.59
C ALA A 49 2.95 1.75 9.89
N ILE A 50 1.88 1.46 9.14
CA ILE A 50 1.04 2.48 8.51
C ILE A 50 0.36 3.37 9.56
N ASP A 51 -0.14 2.77 10.64
CA ASP A 51 -0.77 3.52 11.73
C ASP A 51 0.24 4.45 12.43
N ALA A 52 1.47 3.97 12.64
CA ALA A 52 2.57 4.77 13.17
C ALA A 52 2.94 5.94 12.23
N GLU A 53 3.02 5.73 10.91
CA GLU A 53 3.28 6.83 9.96
C GLU A 53 2.22 7.93 10.05
N VAL A 54 0.95 7.54 10.19
CA VAL A 54 -0.18 8.47 10.33
C VAL A 54 -0.07 9.24 11.64
N ASP A 55 0.21 8.56 12.75
CA ASP A 55 0.34 9.19 14.07
C ASP A 55 1.54 10.15 14.12
N ASP A 56 2.68 9.74 13.57
CA ASP A 56 3.86 10.59 13.48
C ASP A 56 3.60 11.83 12.60
N PHE A 57 2.83 11.70 11.52
CA PHE A 57 2.45 12.84 10.71
C PHE A 57 1.56 13.81 11.48
N ILE A 58 0.55 13.31 12.20
CA ILE A 58 -0.35 14.15 13.01
C ILE A 58 0.43 14.83 14.14
N ALA A 59 1.31 14.09 14.82
CA ALA A 59 2.13 14.60 15.92
C ALA A 59 3.07 15.72 15.45
N ARG A 60 3.74 15.54 14.29
CA ARG A 60 4.60 16.58 13.69
C ARG A 60 3.87 17.89 13.41
N HIS A 61 2.57 17.84 13.16
CA HIS A 61 1.73 19.01 12.87
C HIS A 61 0.87 19.44 14.07
N ALA A 62 1.14 18.93 15.28
CA ALA A 62 0.35 19.27 16.47
C ALA A 62 0.38 20.76 16.84
N HIS A 63 1.40 21.50 16.37
CA HIS A 63 1.52 22.95 16.53
C HIS A 63 0.54 23.75 15.66
N ARG A 64 -0.08 23.12 14.66
CA ARG A 64 -1.09 23.76 13.80
C ARG A 64 -2.44 23.72 14.50
N THR A 65 -2.82 24.84 15.11
CA THR A 65 -4.10 24.98 15.81
C THR A 65 -4.92 26.15 15.27
N ASP A 66 -6.24 26.06 15.42
CA ASP A 66 -7.14 27.19 15.22
C ASP A 66 -7.05 28.21 16.37
N GLU A 67 -7.85 29.29 16.28
CA GLU A 67 -7.97 30.33 17.30
C GLU A 67 -8.48 29.80 18.66
N GLN A 68 -9.14 28.64 18.66
CA GLN A 68 -9.66 27.96 19.84
C GLN A 68 -8.68 26.92 20.41
N GLY A 69 -7.48 26.80 19.84
CA GLY A 69 -6.46 25.84 20.24
C GLY A 69 -6.71 24.39 19.77
N ARG A 70 -7.66 24.16 18.85
CA ARG A 70 -7.94 22.83 18.30
C ARG A 70 -6.99 22.51 17.17
N ARG A 71 -6.49 21.27 17.13
CA ARG A 71 -5.59 20.80 16.06
C ARG A 71 -6.29 20.83 14.70
N LEU A 72 -5.63 21.42 13.71
CA LEU A 72 -6.12 21.47 12.33
C LEU A 72 -5.92 20.15 11.60
N VAL A 73 -4.81 19.46 11.87
CA VAL A 73 -4.48 18.14 11.27
C VAL A 73 -4.99 17.03 12.17
N VAL A 74 -5.94 16.25 11.69
CA VAL A 74 -6.63 15.21 12.46
C VAL A 74 -6.76 13.91 11.68
N ARG A 75 -6.86 12.80 12.39
CA ARG A 75 -7.31 11.51 11.84
C ARG A 75 -8.83 11.54 11.70
N ASN A 76 -9.37 11.35 10.49
CA ASN A 76 -10.80 11.35 10.24
C ASN A 76 -11.20 10.18 9.31
N GLY A 77 -11.53 9.04 9.92
CA GLY A 77 -11.90 7.82 9.23
C GLY A 77 -10.71 7.11 8.60
N HIS A 78 -10.98 6.23 7.63
CA HIS A 78 -9.98 5.40 6.95
C HIS A 78 -10.13 5.53 5.43
N LEU A 79 -9.03 5.32 4.71
CA LEU A 79 -9.06 5.15 3.27
C LEU A 79 -9.56 3.74 2.92
N PRO A 80 -10.01 3.49 1.67
CA PRO A 80 -10.31 2.15 1.22
C PRO A 80 -9.13 1.20 1.44
N GLU A 81 -9.44 -0.05 1.76
CA GLU A 81 -8.44 -1.11 1.87
C GLU A 81 -7.63 -1.21 0.57
N ARG A 82 -6.33 -1.43 0.70
CA ARG A 82 -5.44 -1.74 -0.42
C ARG A 82 -4.56 -2.93 -0.07
N GLU A 83 -4.04 -3.58 -1.09
CA GLU A 83 -3.10 -4.68 -0.90
C GLU A 83 -1.67 -4.21 -1.12
N ILE A 84 -0.74 -4.72 -0.30
CA ILE A 84 0.70 -4.59 -0.52
C ILE A 84 1.22 -5.96 -0.95
N LEU A 85 1.90 -6.00 -2.10
CA LEU A 85 2.58 -7.21 -2.55
C LEU A 85 3.88 -7.41 -1.76
N THR A 86 4.00 -8.57 -1.12
CA THR A 86 5.18 -8.97 -0.35
C THR A 86 5.61 -10.39 -0.73
N GLY A 87 6.76 -10.85 -0.21
CA GLY A 87 7.18 -12.25 -0.34
C GLY A 87 6.21 -13.24 0.32
N ALA A 88 5.41 -12.82 1.31
CA ALA A 88 4.34 -13.61 1.93
C ALA A 88 3.00 -13.55 1.16
N GLY A 89 3.02 -12.95 -0.04
CA GLY A 89 1.87 -12.73 -0.90
C GLY A 89 1.23 -11.36 -0.73
N ARG A 90 0.00 -11.23 -1.23
CA ARG A 90 -0.82 -10.01 -1.15
C ARG A 90 -1.36 -9.84 0.27
N ILE A 91 -1.04 -8.72 0.90
CA ILE A 91 -1.43 -8.42 2.27
C ILE A 91 -2.36 -7.20 2.27
N PRO A 92 -3.62 -7.35 2.70
CA PRO A 92 -4.55 -6.23 2.82
C PRO A 92 -4.17 -5.34 4.00
N VAL A 93 -4.23 -4.02 3.79
CA VAL A 93 -3.98 -2.99 4.81
C VAL A 93 -4.96 -1.83 4.63
N THR A 94 -5.31 -1.21 5.75
CA THR A 94 -6.20 -0.03 5.78
C THR A 94 -5.46 1.14 6.41
N GLN A 95 -5.49 2.30 5.77
CA GLN A 95 -4.76 3.48 6.25
C GLN A 95 -5.71 4.49 6.88
N GLY A 96 -5.34 5.02 8.04
CA GLY A 96 -6.01 6.17 8.65
C GLY A 96 -6.03 7.37 7.70
N ARG A 97 -7.20 7.96 7.46
CA ARG A 97 -7.33 9.15 6.61
C ARG A 97 -6.94 10.37 7.44
N VAL A 98 -5.91 11.08 7.01
CA VAL A 98 -5.52 12.36 7.60
C VAL A 98 -6.24 13.48 6.86
N ARG A 99 -6.82 14.42 7.62
CA ARG A 99 -7.46 15.62 7.10
C ARG A 99 -6.86 16.85 7.77
N ASP A 100 -6.45 17.81 6.95
CA ASP A 100 -6.13 19.16 7.41
C ASP A 100 -7.38 20.05 7.23
N ASN A 101 -7.82 20.64 8.33
CA ASN A 101 -9.01 21.50 8.41
C ASN A 101 -8.67 22.99 8.27
N ASP A 102 -7.45 23.37 7.87
CA ASP A 102 -7.10 24.76 7.59
C ASP A 102 -8.10 25.38 6.59
N PRO A 103 -8.73 26.53 6.90
CA PRO A 103 -9.66 27.18 5.99
C PRO A 103 -8.97 27.62 4.69
N ASP A 104 -7.68 27.97 4.74
CA ASP A 104 -6.88 28.27 3.57
C ASP A 104 -6.32 26.98 2.95
N HIS A 105 -6.91 26.58 1.83
CA HIS A 105 -6.53 25.37 1.09
C HIS A 105 -5.05 25.37 0.69
N SER A 106 -4.44 26.54 0.45
CA SER A 106 -3.03 26.65 0.05
C SER A 106 -2.06 26.30 1.19
N ARG A 107 -2.52 26.37 2.44
CA ARG A 107 -1.73 26.07 3.64
C ARG A 107 -1.88 24.64 4.11
N ARG A 108 -2.80 23.88 3.52
CA ARG A 108 -3.10 22.50 3.94
C ARG A 108 -1.93 21.57 3.68
N VAL A 109 -1.61 20.74 4.66
CA VAL A 109 -0.66 19.67 4.49
C VAL A 109 -1.35 18.39 4.05
N THR A 110 -0.69 17.62 3.17
CA THR A 110 -1.20 16.33 2.70
C THR A 110 -0.33 15.20 3.23
N PHE A 111 -0.96 14.21 3.86
CA PHE A 111 -0.27 12.99 4.25
C PHE A 111 0.02 12.13 3.02
N ALA A 112 1.31 11.80 2.84
CA ALA A 112 1.77 10.87 1.82
C ALA A 112 2.45 9.69 2.51
N PRO A 113 1.89 8.47 2.45
CA PRO A 113 2.49 7.30 3.09
C PRO A 113 3.80 6.92 2.39
N THR A 114 4.75 6.39 3.16
CA THR A 114 6.00 5.83 2.61
C THR A 114 5.81 4.38 2.19
N LEU A 115 5.02 3.63 2.96
CA LEU A 115 4.57 2.28 2.64
C LEU A 115 3.50 2.30 1.52
N ARG A 116 3.97 2.31 0.28
CA ARG A 116 3.12 2.30 -0.93
C ARG A 116 3.01 0.89 -1.51
N ASP A 117 1.90 0.65 -2.20
CA ASP A 117 1.76 -0.55 -3.02
C ASP A 117 2.75 -0.45 -4.21
N ALA A 118 3.48 -1.52 -4.47
CA ALA A 118 4.38 -1.65 -5.61
C ALA A 118 3.63 -1.77 -6.95
N GLY A 119 2.32 -2.03 -6.93
CA GLY A 119 1.50 -2.39 -8.10
C GLY A 119 0.90 -1.26 -8.92
N ARG A 120 1.11 0.02 -8.59
CA ARG A 120 0.61 1.14 -9.40
C ARG A 120 1.65 2.24 -9.59
N TYR A 121 2.65 1.97 -10.44
CA TYR A 121 3.25 3.04 -11.22
C TYR A 121 2.18 3.54 -12.20
N ARG A 122 1.63 4.72 -11.93
CA ARG A 122 0.80 5.43 -12.91
C ARG A 122 1.75 6.04 -13.95
N THR A 123 1.53 5.69 -15.21
CA THR A 123 1.97 6.44 -16.40
C THR A 123 1.50 7.88 -16.37
#